data_AF-W8F196-F1
#
_entry.id   AF-W8F196-F1
#
_cell.length_a   1.000
_cell.length_b   1.000
_cell.length_c   1.000
_cell.angle_alpha   90.00
_cell.angle_beta   90.00
_cell.angle_gamma   90.00
#
_symmetry.space_group_name_H-M   'P 1'
#
loop_
_entity.id
_entity.type
_entity.pdbx_description
1 polymer ?
#
loop_
_entity_poly.entity_id
_entity_poly.type
_entity_poly.pdbx_seq_one_letter_code
_entity_poly.pdbx_strand_id
1 'polypeptide(L)'
;MLATFGGFEIAQLCGAMLRAAEHRLLLIDGFIASAALLVATRLASAVLAYCVFCHESGEQGHRLLLAELGGRPLLQLGLRLGGNWLRAGLPAGAGCR
;
A
#
# COMPACT_ATOMS: atom_id res chain seq x y z
N MET A 1 -5.73 3.63 -16.42
CA MET A 1 -5.86 3.51 -14.94
C MET A 1 -5.38 4.79 -14.25
N LEU A 2 -4.07 5.09 -14.23
CA LEU A 2 -3.53 6.26 -13.53
C LEU A 2 -4.13 7.60 -13.99
N ALA A 3 -4.24 7.83 -15.30
CA ALA A 3 -4.82 9.08 -15.85
C ALA A 3 -6.33 9.24 -15.63
N THR A 4 -7.05 8.17 -15.27
CA THR A 4 -8.52 8.16 -15.18
C THR A 4 -9.01 8.12 -13.73
N PHE A 5 -8.28 7.41 -12.86
CA PHE A 5 -8.69 7.14 -11.48
C PHE A 5 -7.60 7.51 -10.44
N GLY A 6 -6.47 8.05 -10.88
CA GLY A 6 -5.38 8.44 -10.00
C GLY A 6 -5.41 9.92 -9.61
N GLY A 7 -4.36 10.33 -8.90
CA GLY A 7 -4.05 11.72 -8.58
C GLY A 7 -2.59 12.03 -8.89
N PHE A 8 -2.21 13.31 -8.81
CA PHE A 8 -0.84 13.75 -9.07
C PHE A 8 0.15 13.11 -8.10
N GLU A 9 -0.25 12.92 -6.84
CA GLU A 9 0.54 12.28 -5.80
C GLU A 9 0.85 10.82 -6.15
N ILE A 10 -0.12 10.08 -6.68
CA ILE A 10 0.10 8.70 -7.14
C ILE A 10 1.07 8.69 -8.33
N ALA A 11 0.91 9.61 -9.28
CA ALA A 11 1.80 9.71 -10.44
C ALA A 11 3.24 10.03 -10.01
N GLN A 12 3.41 10.93 -9.04
CA GLN A 12 4.70 11.28 -8.48
C GLN A 12 5.34 10.10 -7.74
N LEU A 13 4.59 9.38 -6.90
CA LEU A 13 5.08 8.18 -6.22
C LEU A 13 5.49 7.10 -7.21
N CYS A 14 4.72 6.87 -8.28
CA CYS A 14 5.08 5.91 -9.33
C CYS A 14 6.44 6.25 -9.94
N GLY A 15 6.63 7.50 -10.38
CA GLY A 15 7.90 7.95 -10.95
C GLY A 15 9.06 7.85 -9.96
N ALA A 16 8.84 8.24 -8.70
CA ALA A 16 9.83 8.13 -7.64
C ALA A 16 10.24 6.67 -7.38
N MET A 17 9.30 5.74 -7.31
CA MET A 17 9.58 4.31 -7.11
C MET A 17 10.39 3.72 -8.27
N LEU A 18 10.04 4.05 -9.51
CA LEU A 18 10.77 3.57 -10.68
C LEU A 18 12.23 4.02 -10.66
N ARG A 19 12.50 5.28 -10.29
CA ARG A 19 13.88 5.80 -10.16
C ARG A 19 14.60 5.25 -8.93
N ALA A 20 13.93 5.17 -7.78
CA ALA A 20 14.54 4.68 -6.55
C ALA A 20 14.86 3.18 -6.60
N ALA A 21 14.14 2.39 -7.41
CA ALA A 21 14.46 0.99 -7.66
C ALA A 21 15.87 0.78 -8.23
N GLU A 22 16.38 1.75 -9.00
CA GLU A 22 17.78 1.75 -9.49
C GLU A 22 18.80 1.80 -8.33
N HIS A 23 18.38 2.28 -7.15
CA HIS A 23 19.17 2.39 -5.92
C HIS A 23 18.86 1.31 -4.86
N ARG A 24 18.13 0.25 -5.24
CA ARG A 24 17.98 -1.07 -4.60
C ARG A 24 16.96 -1.29 -3.48
N LEU A 25 16.37 -0.29 -2.82
CA LEU A 25 15.40 -0.57 -1.75
C LEU A 25 14.24 0.42 -1.72
N LEU A 26 13.02 -0.12 -1.67
CA LEU A 26 11.77 0.62 -1.54
C LEU A 26 11.03 0.14 -0.30
N LEU A 27 10.73 1.06 0.61
CA LEU A 27 9.85 0.81 1.74
C LEU A 27 8.43 1.21 1.35
N ILE A 28 7.54 0.23 1.27
CA ILE A 28 6.17 0.40 0.81
C ILE A 28 5.26 0.42 2.02
N ASP A 29 4.74 1.61 2.34
CA ASP A 29 4.02 1.86 3.57
C ASP A 29 2.56 2.25 3.33
N GLY A 30 1.64 1.38 3.76
CA GLY A 30 0.21 1.67 3.72
C GLY A 30 -0.43 1.57 2.32
N PHE A 31 -1.73 1.83 2.30
CA PHE A 31 -2.59 1.58 1.14
C PHE A 31 -2.22 2.44 -0.09
N ILE A 32 -1.96 3.74 0.12
CA ILE A 32 -1.69 4.69 -0.98
C ILE A 32 -0.38 4.33 -1.69
N ALA A 33 0.68 4.03 -0.94
CA ALA A 33 1.95 3.60 -1.51
C ALA A 33 1.82 2.28 -2.27
N SER A 34 1.09 1.29 -1.72
CA SER A 34 0.81 0.03 -2.41
C SER A 34 0.00 0.22 -3.71
N ALA A 35 -0.92 1.17 -3.74
CA ALA A 35 -1.68 1.50 -4.96
C ALA A 35 -0.80 2.13 -6.05
N ALA A 36 0.11 3.03 -5.66
CA ALA A 36 1.12 3.58 -6.58
C ALA A 36 2.07 2.49 -7.08
N LEU A 37 2.53 1.61 -6.18
CA LEU A 37 3.37 0.48 -6.54
C LEU A 37 2.69 -0.40 -7.58
N LEU A 38 1.39 -0.73 -7.42
CA LEU A 38 0.65 -1.53 -8.41
C LEU A 38 0.62 -0.90 -9.81
N VAL A 39 0.66 0.43 -9.92
CA VAL A 39 0.84 1.07 -11.22
C VAL A 39 2.29 0.95 -11.69
N ALA A 40 3.28 1.17 -10.82
CA ALA A 40 4.69 1.01 -11.15
C ALA A 40 5.03 -0.42 -11.61
N THR A 41 4.44 -1.46 -11.01
CA THR A 41 4.66 -2.86 -11.42
C THR A 41 4.11 -3.17 -12.82
N ARG A 42 3.03 -2.49 -13.23
CA ARG A 42 2.50 -2.59 -14.60
C ARG A 42 3.38 -1.88 -15.64
N LEU A 43 4.20 -0.92 -15.20
CA LEU A 43 5.17 -0.23 -16.06
C LEU A 43 6.51 -0.98 -16.11
N ALA A 44 7.00 -1.44 -14.97
CA ALA A 44 8.23 -2.22 -14.84
C ALA A 44 8.11 -3.22 -13.69
N SER A 45 7.78 -4.48 -14.00
CA SER A 45 7.54 -5.52 -13.00
C SER A 45 8.73 -5.80 -12.08
N ALA A 46 9.96 -5.56 -12.56
CA ALA A 46 11.18 -5.70 -11.80
C ALA A 46 11.22 -4.82 -10.52
N VAL A 47 10.42 -3.76 -10.45
CA VAL A 47 10.33 -2.88 -9.27
C VAL A 47 9.95 -3.66 -8.00
N LEU A 48 9.16 -4.74 -8.13
CA LEU A 48 8.75 -5.58 -7.00
C LEU A 48 9.93 -6.23 -6.27
N ALA A 49 11.01 -6.55 -6.99
CA ALA A 49 12.19 -7.20 -6.40
C ALA A 49 12.90 -6.32 -5.37
N TYR A 50 12.61 -5.01 -5.35
CA TYR A 50 13.22 -4.04 -4.44
C TYR A 50 12.29 -3.64 -3.29
N CYS A 51 11.08 -4.21 -3.21
CA CYS A 51 10.05 -3.77 -2.28
C CYS A 51 10.07 -4.53 -0.96
N VAL A 52 10.04 -3.79 0.15
CA VAL A 52 9.75 -4.29 1.50
C VAL A 52 8.45 -3.65 1.97
N PHE A 53 7.47 -4.48 2.30
CA PHE A 53 6.17 -4.01 2.76
C PHE A 53 6.19 -3.75 4.27
N CYS A 54 6.00 -2.50 4.67
CA CYS A 54 6.18 -2.07 6.06
C CYS A 54 5.02 -2.51 6.95
N HIS A 55 3.79 -2.05 6.68
CA HIS A 55 2.61 -2.43 7.44
C HIS A 55 1.39 -2.75 6.56
N GLU A 56 0.52 -3.61 7.07
CA GLU A 56 -0.86 -3.74 6.58
C GLU A 56 -1.73 -2.67 7.24
N SER A 57 -2.29 -1.77 6.42
CA SER A 57 -3.23 -0.75 6.91
C SER A 57 -4.61 -1.35 7.13
N GLY A 58 -5.40 -0.74 8.01
CA GLY A 58 -6.79 -1.14 8.26
C GLY A 58 -7.78 -0.79 7.14
N GLU A 59 -7.28 -0.44 5.95
CA GLU A 59 -8.13 -0.21 4.77
C GLU A 59 -8.41 -1.55 4.08
N GLN A 60 -9.68 -1.88 3.84
CA GLN A 60 -10.08 -3.17 3.28
C GLN A 60 -9.37 -3.49 1.95
N GLY A 61 -9.13 -2.47 1.13
CA GLY A 61 -8.43 -2.61 -0.14
C GLY A 61 -6.96 -2.97 -0.02
N HIS A 62 -6.30 -2.69 1.11
CA HIS A 62 -4.86 -2.91 1.24
C HIS A 62 -4.49 -4.38 1.27
N ARG A 63 -5.29 -5.21 1.96
CA ARG A 63 -5.09 -6.67 1.95
C ARG A 63 -5.21 -7.27 0.54
N LEU A 64 -6.12 -6.76 -0.28
CA LEU A 64 -6.28 -7.18 -1.67
C LEU A 64 -5.08 -6.75 -2.52
N LEU A 65 -4.57 -5.53 -2.32
CA LEU A 65 -3.36 -5.05 -3.00
C LEU A 65 -2.12 -5.87 -2.61
N LEU A 66 -1.94 -6.19 -1.33
CA LEU A 66 -0.83 -7.03 -0.88
C LEU A 66 -0.90 -8.42 -1.51
N ALA A 67 -2.09 -9.02 -1.60
CA ALA A 67 -2.27 -10.31 -2.28
C ALA A 67 -1.90 -10.23 -3.77
N GLU A 68 -2.36 -9.20 -4.49
CA GLU A 68 -2.02 -8.97 -5.90
C GLU A 68 -0.52 -8.75 -6.11
N LEU A 69 0.13 -8.05 -5.19
CA LEU A 69 1.56 -7.72 -5.27
C LEU A 69 2.47 -8.84 -4.72
N GLY A 70 1.90 -9.93 -4.19
CA GLY A 70 2.64 -10.97 -3.48
C GLY A 70 3.37 -10.46 -2.23
N GLY A 71 2.89 -9.36 -1.66
CA GLY A 71 3.54 -8.66 -0.56
C GLY A 71 3.20 -9.27 0.80
N ARG A 72 4.23 -9.48 1.62
CA ARG A 72 4.09 -9.86 3.03
C ARG A 72 4.50 -8.69 3.91
N PRO A 73 3.57 -8.05 4.64
CA PRO A 73 3.88 -6.92 5.51
C PRO A 73 4.71 -7.36 6.72
N LEU A 74 5.64 -6.51 7.16
CA LEU A 74 6.43 -6.73 8.37
C LEU A 74 5.61 -6.51 9.65
N LEU A 75 4.65 -5.58 9.61
CA LEU A 75 3.86 -5.15 10.77
C LEU A 75 2.36 -5.22 10.51
N GLN A 76 1.61 -5.72 11.50
CA GLN A 76 0.15 -5.74 11.50
C GLN A 76 -0.35 -5.04 12.77
N LEU A 77 -0.42 -3.72 12.71
CA LEU A 77 -0.71 -2.86 13.87
C LEU A 77 -2.12 -2.24 13.84
N GLY A 78 -2.95 -2.63 12.87
CA GLY A 78 -4.31 -2.08 12.70
C GLY A 78 -4.31 -0.59 12.35
N LEU A 79 -3.24 -0.11 11.69
CA LEU A 79 -3.03 1.32 11.51
C LEU A 79 -3.93 1.92 10.41
N ARG A 80 -4.59 3.05 10.69
CA ARG A 80 -5.38 3.85 9.74
C ARG A 80 -5.14 5.34 9.93
N LEU A 81 -4.63 6.03 8.91
CA LEU A 81 -4.49 7.48 8.93
C LEU A 81 -5.88 8.14 8.98
N GLY A 82 -6.29 8.57 10.16
CA GLY A 82 -7.62 9.16 10.39
C GLY A 82 -8.15 8.94 11.80
N GLY A 83 -7.40 9.35 12.83
CA GLY A 83 -7.87 9.66 14.18
C GLY A 83 -8.70 8.63 14.97
N ASN A 84 -8.97 7.42 14.47
CA ASN A 84 -9.92 6.47 15.05
C ASN A 84 -9.25 5.21 15.61
N TRP A 85 -7.94 5.27 15.89
CA TRP A 85 -7.13 4.18 16.46
C TRP A 85 -7.76 3.54 17.70
N LEU A 86 -8.57 4.30 18.46
CA LEU A 86 -9.32 3.81 19.62
C LEU A 86 -10.37 2.73 19.28
N ARG A 87 -10.86 2.67 18.03
CA ARG A 87 -11.84 1.67 17.58
C ARG A 87 -11.21 0.42 16.97
N ALA A 88 -9.91 0.41 16.67
CA ALA A 88 -9.22 -0.72 16.05
C ALA A 88 -9.05 -1.93 17.00
N GLY A 89 -9.28 -1.73 18.31
CA GLY A 89 -9.27 -2.80 19.32
C GLY A 89 -10.60 -3.52 19.53
N LEU A 90 -11.70 -3.07 18.89
CA LEU A 90 -12.97 -3.80 18.96
C LEU A 90 -13.07 -4.81 17.81
N PRO A 91 -13.36 -6.10 18.09
CA PRO A 91 -13.59 -7.08 17.04
C PRO A 91 -14.76 -6.62 16.15
N ALA A 92 -14.59 -6.76 14.83
CA ALA A 92 -15.51 -6.33 13.78
C ALA A 92 -16.88 -7.07 13.74
N GLY A 93 -17.38 -7.55 14.89
CA GLY A 93 -18.65 -8.26 15.05
C GLY A 93 -19.49 -7.82 16.26
N ALA A 94 -19.08 -6.79 17.00
CA ALA A 94 -19.86 -6.27 18.12
C ALA A 94 -20.69 -5.04 17.70
N GLY A 95 -21.91 -5.28 17.20
CA GLY A 95 -22.98 -4.28 17.23
C GLY A 95 -23.69 -4.01 15.91
N CYS A 96 -24.69 -4.83 15.60
CA CYS A 96 -25.95 -4.35 15.02
C CYS A 96 -27.06 -5.36 15.39
N ARG A 97 -27.80 -5.05 16.46
CA ARG A 97 -29.24 -5.33 16.58
C ARG A 97 -29.91 -3.99 16.74
#